data_AF-A0A954HSK1-F1
#
_entry.id   AF-A0A954HSK1-F1
#
_cell.length_a   1.000
_cell.length_b   1.000
_cell.length_c   1.000
_cell.angle_alpha   90.00
_cell.angle_beta   90.00
_cell.angle_gamma   90.00
#
_symmetry.space_group_name_H-M   'P 1'
#
loop_
_entity.id
_entity.type
_entity.pdbx_description
1 polymer ?
#
loop_
_entity_poly.entity_id
_entity_poly.type
_entity_poly.pdbx_seq_one_letter_code
_entity_poly.pdbx_strand_id
1 'polypeptide(L)'
;MKTLLKQPVLILAAGFLLGAAWVTVTQPKPALANTASGNDKFSMCTVPVAAVGETDAVFILDHLTGVLRGAYLNSQAGGFSHTYLRNVAADFQLNPSTPEPKYCIVSGNANVTGGRGNQPANGLVYVAELTSGTVVAYGFTKPQG
;
A
#
# COMPACT_ATOMS: atom_id res chain seq x y z
N MET A 1 2.18 51.17 -23.51
CA MET A 1 2.05 50.02 -22.59
C MET A 1 0.93 50.14 -21.54
N LYS A 2 0.45 51.33 -21.14
CA LYS A 2 -0.55 51.48 -20.06
C LYS A 2 -2.01 51.11 -20.44
N THR A 3 -2.31 50.90 -21.72
CA THR A 3 -3.67 50.65 -22.23
C THR A 3 -4.05 49.17 -22.29
N LEU A 4 -3.07 48.26 -22.36
CA LEU A 4 -3.31 46.80 -22.38
C LEU A 4 -3.82 46.24 -21.05
N LEU A 5 -3.40 46.85 -19.93
CA LEU A 5 -3.80 46.41 -18.59
C LEU A 5 -5.25 46.76 -18.20
N LYS A 6 -5.96 47.59 -19.00
CA LYS A 6 -7.32 48.06 -18.69
C LYS A 6 -8.42 47.28 -19.42
N GLN A 7 -8.08 46.33 -20.29
CA GLN A 7 -9.11 45.57 -21.01
C GLN A 7 -9.65 44.44 -20.12
N PRO A 8 -10.94 44.49 -19.73
CA PRO A 8 -11.52 43.52 -18.80
C PRO A 8 -11.46 42.08 -19.33
N VAL A 9 -11.47 41.91 -20.67
CA VAL A 9 -11.35 40.60 -21.33
C VAL A 9 -9.96 39.98 -21.13
N LEU A 10 -8.88 40.78 -21.16
CA LEU A 10 -7.52 40.27 -20.93
C LEU A 10 -7.33 39.85 -19.46
N ILE A 11 -7.91 40.59 -18.53
CA ILE A 11 -7.89 40.23 -17.09
C ILE A 11 -8.67 38.94 -16.86
N LEU A 12 -9.85 38.79 -17.49
CA LEU A 12 -10.65 37.57 -17.39
C LEU A 12 -9.93 36.36 -17.97
N ALA A 13 -9.32 36.49 -19.15
CA ALA A 13 -8.57 35.41 -19.80
C ALA A 13 -7.34 34.99 -18.96
N ALA A 14 -6.60 35.97 -18.42
CA ALA A 14 -5.48 35.70 -17.52
C ALA A 14 -5.94 35.01 -16.23
N GLY A 15 -7.06 35.46 -15.63
CA GLY A 15 -7.65 34.85 -14.45
C GLY A 15 -8.13 33.41 -14.69
N PHE A 16 -8.73 33.14 -15.85
CA PHE A 16 -9.15 31.79 -16.24
C PHE A 16 -7.96 30.85 -16.42
N LEU A 17 -6.89 31.30 -17.10
CA LEU A 17 -5.68 30.50 -17.31
C LEU A 17 -4.96 30.22 -15.98
N LEU A 18 -4.87 31.22 -15.09
CA LEU A 18 -4.31 31.04 -13.75
C LEU A 18 -5.16 30.11 -12.90
N GLY A 19 -6.49 30.23 -12.96
CA GLY A 19 -7.41 29.33 -12.25
C GLY A 19 -7.31 27.89 -12.73
N ALA A 20 -7.28 27.68 -14.05
CA ALA A 20 -7.09 26.36 -14.63
C ALA A 20 -5.72 25.74 -14.26
N ALA A 21 -4.66 26.56 -14.25
CA ALA A 21 -3.34 26.13 -13.78
C ALA A 21 -3.32 25.81 -12.28
N TRP A 22 -4.11 26.51 -11.46
CA TRP A 22 -4.19 26.25 -10.03
C TRP A 22 -4.85 24.90 -9.71
N VAL A 23 -5.90 24.54 -10.46
CA VAL A 23 -6.64 23.27 -10.29
C VAL A 23 -5.77 22.04 -10.58
N THR A 24 -4.77 22.14 -11.46
CA THR A 24 -3.85 21.03 -11.74
C THR A 24 -2.80 20.85 -10.64
N VAL A 25 -2.45 21.92 -9.92
CA VAL A 25 -1.48 21.87 -8.81
C VAL A 25 -2.13 21.39 -7.52
N THR A 26 -3.41 21.73 -7.27
CA THR A 26 -4.10 21.42 -6.01
C THR A 26 -4.92 20.15 -6.03
N GLN A 27 -4.66 19.21 -6.93
CA GLN A 27 -5.32 17.91 -6.92
C GLN A 27 -5.13 17.26 -5.53
N PRO A 28 -6.21 17.03 -4.75
CA PRO A 28 -6.08 16.38 -3.46
C PRO A 28 -5.54 14.97 -3.69
N LYS A 29 -4.31 14.73 -3.23
CA LYS A 29 -3.75 13.38 -3.23
C LYS A 29 -4.39 12.65 -2.05
N PRO A 30 -4.98 11.46 -2.24
CA PRO A 30 -5.49 10.68 -1.12
C PRO A 30 -4.33 10.43 -0.15
N ALA A 31 -4.51 10.83 1.11
CA ALA A 31 -3.56 10.55 2.16
C ALA A 31 -3.71 9.08 2.54
N LEU A 32 -2.90 8.22 1.90
CA LEU A 32 -2.82 6.81 2.26
C LEU A 32 -1.96 6.70 3.52
N ALA A 33 -2.59 6.67 4.68
CA ALA A 33 -1.91 6.41 5.94
C ALA A 33 -1.76 4.89 6.11
N ASN A 34 -0.69 4.33 5.56
CA ASN A 34 -0.28 2.97 5.87
C ASN A 34 0.15 2.93 7.34
N THR A 35 -0.63 2.27 8.18
CA THR A 35 -0.31 2.16 9.61
C THR A 35 0.36 0.82 9.87
N ALA A 36 1.41 0.84 10.67
CA ALA A 36 2.04 -0.37 11.20
C ALA A 36 2.11 -0.26 12.72
N SER A 37 1.81 -1.36 13.39
CA SER A 37 1.89 -1.47 14.85
C SER A 37 2.25 -2.89 15.22
N GLY A 38 2.97 -3.08 16.31
CA GLY A 38 3.40 -4.40 16.72
C GLY A 38 3.89 -4.46 18.15
N ASN A 39 4.03 -5.68 18.63
CA ASN A 39 4.72 -6.05 19.86
C ASN A 39 5.75 -7.13 19.53
N ASP A 40 6.41 -7.67 20.57
CA ASP A 40 7.48 -8.66 20.43
C ASP A 40 7.05 -9.97 19.77
N LYS A 41 5.75 -10.30 19.76
CA LYS A 41 5.23 -11.57 19.22
C LYS A 41 4.53 -11.40 17.88
N PHE A 42 3.82 -10.29 17.70
CA PHE A 42 3.00 -10.03 16.54
C PHE A 42 3.20 -8.61 16.06
N SER A 43 3.30 -8.44 14.76
CA SER A 43 3.25 -7.12 14.14
C SER A 43 2.22 -7.12 13.03
N MET A 44 1.57 -5.99 12.82
CA MET A 44 0.55 -5.82 11.82
C MET A 44 0.77 -4.55 11.00
N CYS A 45 0.32 -4.57 9.76
CA CYS A 45 0.27 -3.39 8.92
C CYS A 45 -0.98 -3.37 8.04
N THR A 46 -1.45 -2.17 7.72
CA THR A 46 -2.49 -1.95 6.71
C THR A 46 -1.85 -1.67 5.37
N VAL A 47 -2.43 -2.22 4.31
CA VAL A 47 -2.02 -1.99 2.92
C VAL A 47 -3.25 -1.46 2.16
N PRO A 48 -3.22 -0.23 1.63
CA PRO A 48 -4.31 0.30 0.85
C PRO A 48 -4.43 -0.45 -0.48
N VAL A 49 -5.63 -0.90 -0.81
CA VAL A 49 -5.91 -1.58 -2.08
C VAL A 49 -6.89 -0.75 -2.90
N ALA A 50 -6.45 -0.31 -4.08
CA ALA A 50 -7.31 0.34 -5.07
C ALA A 50 -8.17 -0.72 -5.78
N ALA A 51 -9.14 -1.24 -5.04
CA ALA A 51 -10.24 -2.04 -5.56
C ALA A 51 -11.51 -1.18 -5.68
N VAL A 52 -12.54 -1.75 -6.31
CA VAL A 52 -13.87 -1.12 -6.37
C VAL A 52 -14.36 -0.96 -4.93
N GLY A 53 -14.49 0.28 -4.46
CA GLY A 53 -14.95 0.59 -3.10
C GLY A 53 -13.87 0.87 -2.05
N GLU A 54 -12.64 1.24 -2.47
CA GLU A 54 -11.52 1.70 -1.62
C GLU A 54 -11.44 1.00 -0.26
N THR A 55 -10.81 -0.17 -0.22
CA THR A 55 -10.70 -0.95 1.02
C THR A 55 -9.28 -1.35 1.35
N ASP A 56 -9.00 -1.41 2.65
CA ASP A 56 -7.70 -1.82 3.17
C ASP A 56 -7.59 -3.34 3.27
N ALA A 57 -6.40 -3.84 2.97
CA ALA A 57 -5.96 -5.16 3.38
C ALA A 57 -5.17 -5.05 4.69
N VAL A 58 -5.36 -6.01 5.59
CA VAL A 58 -4.65 -6.06 6.87
C VAL A 58 -3.80 -7.31 6.90
N PHE A 59 -2.54 -7.16 7.32
CA PHE A 59 -1.60 -8.25 7.46
C PHE A 59 -1.07 -8.32 8.88
N ILE A 60 -0.87 -9.54 9.36
CA ILE A 60 -0.31 -9.86 10.68
C ILE A 60 0.82 -10.87 10.46
N LEU A 61 1.99 -10.55 10.99
CA LEU A 61 3.15 -11.41 11.05
C LEU A 61 3.31 -11.94 12.48
N ASP A 62 3.36 -13.26 12.60
CA ASP A 62 3.78 -13.96 13.81
C ASP A 62 5.31 -14.10 13.82
N HIS A 63 5.97 -13.48 14.79
CA HIS A 63 7.43 -13.50 14.91
C HIS A 63 7.98 -14.83 15.41
N LEU A 64 7.17 -15.61 16.14
CA LEU A 64 7.59 -16.91 16.64
C LEU A 64 7.59 -17.96 15.53
N THR A 65 6.52 -17.99 14.73
CA THR A 65 6.33 -19.02 13.69
C THR A 65 6.78 -18.57 12.30
N GLY A 66 6.99 -17.27 12.08
CA GLY A 66 7.26 -16.71 10.76
C GLY A 66 6.07 -16.87 9.80
N VAL A 67 4.85 -16.98 10.32
CA VAL A 67 3.65 -17.08 9.48
C VAL A 67 3.07 -15.69 9.27
N LEU A 68 3.04 -15.27 8.00
CA LEU A 68 2.35 -14.07 7.55
C LEU A 68 0.92 -14.43 7.16
N ARG A 69 -0.05 -13.78 7.80
CA ARG A 69 -1.48 -13.90 7.49
C ARG A 69 -2.01 -12.55 7.05
N GLY A 70 -2.97 -12.54 6.15
CA GLY A 70 -3.67 -11.31 5.78
C GLY A 70 -5.08 -11.56 5.30
N ALA A 71 -5.87 -10.50 5.27
CA ALA A 71 -7.21 -10.52 4.70
C ALA A 71 -7.59 -9.13 4.20
N TYR A 72 -8.55 -9.08 3.28
CA TYR A 72 -9.08 -7.84 2.72
C TYR A 72 -10.35 -7.49 3.45
N LEU A 73 -10.53 -6.21 3.72
CA LEU A 73 -11.82 -5.73 4.17
C LEU A 73 -12.78 -5.70 2.97
N ASN A 74 -13.93 -6.35 3.11
CA ASN A 74 -15.04 -6.24 2.17
C ASN A 74 -16.05 -5.21 2.72
N SER A 75 -16.05 -4.02 2.12
CA SER A 75 -16.93 -2.91 2.52
C SER A 75 -18.41 -3.19 2.26
N GLN A 76 -18.75 -4.09 1.33
CA GLN A 76 -20.13 -4.47 1.03
C GLN A 76 -20.69 -5.51 2.02
N ALA A 77 -19.86 -6.48 2.43
CA ALA A 77 -20.27 -7.55 3.35
C ALA A 77 -20.00 -7.21 4.83
N GLY A 78 -19.27 -6.13 5.13
CA GLY A 78 -18.96 -5.69 6.50
C GLY A 78 -17.98 -6.61 7.25
N GLY A 79 -17.13 -7.34 6.53
CA GLY A 79 -16.20 -8.32 7.13
C GLY A 79 -14.96 -8.58 6.30
N PHE A 80 -14.06 -9.43 6.81
CA PHE A 80 -12.84 -9.82 6.09
C PHE A 80 -13.10 -10.95 5.09
N SER A 81 -12.57 -10.82 3.89
CA SER A 81 -12.60 -11.83 2.83
C SER A 81 -11.21 -12.03 2.21
N HIS A 82 -11.06 -13.05 1.36
CA HIS A 82 -9.83 -13.39 0.63
C HIS A 82 -8.59 -13.48 1.54
N THR A 83 -8.40 -14.64 2.16
CA THR A 83 -7.28 -14.87 3.09
C THR A 83 -5.96 -15.07 2.35
N TYR A 84 -4.91 -14.44 2.88
CA TYR A 84 -3.52 -14.65 2.50
C TYR A 84 -2.80 -15.41 3.61
N LEU A 85 -1.99 -16.41 3.24
CA LEU A 85 -1.15 -17.14 4.17
C LEU A 85 0.17 -17.49 3.50
N ARG A 86 1.29 -17.11 4.13
CA ARG A 86 2.63 -17.47 3.67
C ARG A 86 3.55 -17.73 4.86
N ASN A 87 4.37 -18.78 4.75
CA ASN A 87 5.45 -19.02 5.71
C ASN A 87 6.70 -18.27 5.24
N VAL A 88 7.00 -17.14 5.89
CA VAL A 88 8.16 -16.31 5.53
C VAL A 88 9.46 -16.90 6.06
N ALA A 89 9.43 -17.63 7.17
CA ALA A 89 10.62 -18.30 7.71
C ALA A 89 11.22 -19.29 6.70
N ALA A 90 10.35 -20.01 5.97
CA ALA A 90 10.77 -20.90 4.88
C ALA A 90 11.39 -20.12 3.70
N ASP A 91 10.89 -18.92 3.41
CA ASP A 91 11.33 -18.10 2.28
C ASP A 91 12.69 -17.45 2.52
N PHE A 92 12.97 -17.06 3.76
CA PHE A 92 14.27 -16.54 4.18
C PHE A 92 15.35 -17.62 4.27
N GLN A 93 14.99 -18.90 4.03
CA GLN A 93 15.91 -20.05 4.11
C GLN A 93 16.71 -20.05 5.42
N LEU A 94 16.04 -19.69 6.52
CA LEU A 94 16.71 -19.47 7.79
C LEU A 94 17.43 -20.74 8.21
N ASN A 95 18.68 -20.56 8.66
CA ASN A 95 19.41 -21.66 9.26
C ASN A 95 18.61 -22.13 10.48
N PRO A 96 18.23 -23.42 10.59
CA PRO A 96 17.51 -23.94 11.75
C PRO A 96 18.28 -23.79 13.07
N SER A 97 19.58 -23.46 13.00
CA SER A 97 20.43 -23.15 14.14
C SER A 97 20.36 -21.69 14.59
N THR A 98 19.70 -20.79 13.85
CA THR A 98 19.52 -19.39 14.26
C THR A 98 18.55 -19.34 15.44
N PRO A 99 19.01 -18.94 16.63
CA PRO A 99 18.13 -18.83 17.78
C PRO A 99 17.23 -17.61 17.55
N GLU A 100 15.94 -17.86 17.36
CA GLU A 100 14.88 -16.84 17.35
C GLU A 100 15.06 -15.72 16.30
N PRO A 101 14.65 -15.96 15.04
CA PRO A 101 14.70 -14.94 14.00
C PRO A 101 13.81 -13.74 14.35
N LYS A 102 14.36 -12.54 14.20
CA LYS A 102 13.62 -11.29 14.45
C LYS A 102 13.13 -10.74 13.12
N TYR A 103 11.86 -10.33 13.06
CA TYR A 103 11.30 -9.81 11.82
C TYR A 103 10.92 -8.33 11.95
N CYS A 104 10.79 -7.66 10.81
CA CYS A 104 9.97 -6.45 10.71
C CYS A 104 9.03 -6.56 9.51
N ILE A 105 7.92 -5.84 9.58
CA ILE A 105 6.91 -5.82 8.53
C ILE A 105 6.52 -4.37 8.26
N VAL A 106 6.44 -4.01 6.99
CA VAL A 106 5.91 -2.73 6.52
C VAL A 106 5.12 -2.95 5.24
N SER A 107 4.17 -2.06 4.97
CA SER A 107 3.44 -2.04 3.72
C SER A 107 3.98 -0.97 2.79
N GLY A 108 3.80 -1.14 1.49
CA GLY A 108 4.03 -0.07 0.55
C GLY A 108 3.27 -0.28 -0.76
N ASN A 109 3.27 0.77 -1.56
CA ASN A 109 2.52 0.80 -2.80
C ASN A 109 3.42 0.31 -3.94
N ALA A 110 2.91 -0.59 -4.76
CA ALA A 110 3.59 -0.99 -5.98
C ALA A 110 2.58 -1.25 -7.09
N ASN A 111 2.81 -0.64 -8.24
CA ASN A 111 2.07 -0.96 -9.46
C ASN A 111 2.72 -2.16 -10.13
N VAL A 112 2.49 -3.35 -9.58
CA VAL A 112 2.96 -4.60 -10.18
C VAL A 112 2.10 -4.86 -11.42
N THR A 113 2.73 -5.04 -12.58
CA THR A 113 2.01 -5.38 -13.80
C THR A 113 1.74 -6.88 -13.79
N GLY A 114 0.47 -7.27 -13.74
CA GLY A 114 0.07 -8.68 -13.74
C GLY A 114 0.16 -9.34 -15.12
N GLY A 115 0.43 -10.64 -15.15
CA GLY A 115 0.19 -11.50 -16.31
C GLY A 115 -1.30 -11.86 -16.44
N ARG A 116 -1.71 -12.37 -17.61
CA ARG A 116 -3.11 -12.75 -17.90
C ARG A 116 -3.66 -13.70 -16.81
N GLY A 117 -4.71 -13.27 -16.10
CA GLY A 117 -5.54 -14.12 -15.22
C GLY A 117 -5.53 -13.77 -13.74
N ASN A 118 -4.46 -13.16 -13.21
CA ASN A 118 -4.41 -12.72 -11.81
C ASN A 118 -3.82 -11.31 -11.74
N GLN A 119 -4.70 -10.31 -11.63
CA GLN A 119 -4.27 -8.94 -11.43
C GLN A 119 -3.74 -8.81 -9.98
N PRO A 120 -2.45 -8.50 -9.79
CA PRO A 120 -1.91 -8.21 -8.47
C PRO A 120 -2.56 -6.93 -7.92
N ALA A 121 -2.71 -6.87 -6.60
CA ALA A 121 -3.08 -5.64 -5.94
C ALA A 121 -1.98 -4.58 -6.15
N ASN A 122 -2.37 -3.32 -6.05
CA ASN A 122 -1.49 -2.15 -6.13
C ASN A 122 -0.65 -1.91 -4.84
N GLY A 123 -0.57 -2.91 -3.96
CA GLY A 123 0.11 -2.88 -2.69
C GLY A 123 0.96 -4.13 -2.48
N LEU A 124 2.03 -3.97 -1.71
CA LEU A 124 2.96 -5.03 -1.29
C LEU A 124 3.14 -5.00 0.22
N VAL A 125 3.46 -6.17 0.76
CA VAL A 125 3.97 -6.32 2.13
C VAL A 125 5.46 -6.62 2.04
N TYR A 126 6.29 -5.82 2.69
CA TYR A 126 7.71 -6.09 2.83
C TYR A 126 7.94 -6.70 4.20
N VAL A 127 8.62 -7.84 4.23
CA VAL A 127 9.10 -8.44 5.47
C VAL A 127 10.61 -8.45 5.42
N ALA A 128 11.24 -8.09 6.52
CA ALA A 128 12.68 -8.23 6.70
C ALA A 128 12.96 -9.22 7.82
N GLU A 129 14.02 -10.00 7.67
CA GLU A 129 14.65 -10.70 8.78
C GLU A 129 15.86 -9.87 9.25
N LEU A 130 15.84 -9.49 10.53
CA LEU A 130 16.68 -8.42 11.07
C LEU A 130 18.11 -8.87 11.42
N THR A 131 18.38 -10.17 11.50
CA THR A 131 19.73 -10.69 11.77
C THR A 131 20.57 -10.68 10.49
N SER A 132 20.02 -11.16 9.38
CA SER A 132 20.67 -11.19 8.07
C SER A 132 20.50 -9.88 7.29
N GLY A 133 19.48 -9.08 7.61
CA GLY A 133 19.10 -7.90 6.85
C GLY A 133 18.42 -8.21 5.51
N THR A 134 18.03 -9.47 5.27
CA THR A 134 17.36 -9.88 4.04
C THR A 134 15.92 -9.37 4.03
N VAL A 135 15.46 -8.88 2.89
CA VAL A 135 14.08 -8.36 2.70
C VAL A 135 13.41 -9.10 1.56
N VAL A 136 12.16 -9.52 1.76
CA VAL A 136 11.32 -10.13 0.73
C VAL A 136 10.04 -9.31 0.58
N ALA A 137 9.66 -9.07 -0.68
CA ALA A 137 8.41 -8.40 -1.03
C ALA A 137 7.34 -9.43 -1.38
N TYR A 138 6.19 -9.33 -0.72
CA TYR A 138 5.04 -10.20 -0.88
C TYR A 138 3.92 -9.48 -1.63
N GLY A 139 3.67 -9.95 -2.84
CA GLY A 139 2.49 -9.57 -3.61
C GLY A 139 1.28 -10.41 -3.25
N PHE A 140 0.11 -9.79 -3.35
CA PHE A 140 -1.16 -10.43 -3.10
C PHE A 140 -2.15 -10.05 -4.21
N THR A 141 -3.13 -10.91 -4.49
CA THR A 141 -4.05 -10.74 -5.61
C THR A 141 -5.11 -9.70 -5.29
N LYS A 142 -5.52 -8.87 -6.25
CA LYS A 142 -6.67 -8.00 -6.04
C LYS A 142 -7.94 -8.87 -5.87
N PRO A 143 -8.80 -8.61 -4.87
CA PRO A 143 -10.10 -9.27 -4.79
C PRO A 143 -10.91 -8.94 -6.04
N GLN A 144 -11.43 -9.98 -6.70
CA GLN A 144 -12.32 -9.83 -7.84
C GLN A 144 -13.73 -9.70 -7.29
N GLY A 145 -14.22 -8.46 -7.21
CA GLY A 145 -15.63 -8.17 -6.92
C GLY A 145 -16.50 -8.37 -8.15
#